data_AF-A0A2H0SP95-F1
#
_entry.id   AF-A0A2H0SP95-F1
#
_cell.length_a   1.000
_cell.length_b   1.000
_cell.length_c   1.000
_cell.angle_alpha   90.00
_cell.angle_beta   90.00
_cell.angle_gamma   90.00
#
_symmetry.space_group_name_H-M   'P 1'
#
loop_
_entity.id
_entity.type
_entity.pdbx_description
1 polymer ?
#
loop_
_entity_poly.entity_id
_entity_poly.type
_entity_poly.pdbx_seq_one_letter_code
_entity_poly.pdbx_strand_id
1 'polypeptide(L)'
;MIAQTKTGQDLVEEALASTDSGVALDEIVESDNLADSLTHLQSVIERNALESEKIAADLKLKRESLRSVYENDARLSAVEDEAQQKSQLVKEEKARLLASPQTVAIRTSIAELTAQKKELEETLSNHLLNYFQLTNSKSFDTSDGDQWEFSVAAKVKTRKK
;
A
#
# COMPACT_ATOMS: atom_id res chain seq x y z
N MET A 1 -58.30 6.27 82.98
CA MET A 1 -58.71 5.71 81.68
C MET A 1 -57.50 4.96 81.12
N ILE A 2 -57.69 3.70 80.73
CA ILE A 2 -56.62 2.74 80.43
C ILE A 2 -55.97 3.07 79.09
N ALA A 3 -54.67 3.30 79.06
CA ALA A 3 -53.90 3.42 77.83
C ALA A 3 -53.73 2.03 77.21
N GLN A 4 -54.31 1.80 76.04
CA GLN A 4 -54.09 0.58 75.26
C GLN A 4 -52.65 0.61 74.72
N THR A 5 -51.82 -0.33 75.16
CA THR A 5 -50.51 -0.59 74.58
C THR A 5 -50.68 -1.39 73.29
N LYS A 6 -50.40 -0.78 72.13
CA LYS A 6 -50.25 -1.50 70.86
C LYS A 6 -49.22 -2.63 71.06
N THR A 7 -49.57 -3.86 70.70
CA THR A 7 -48.65 -5.00 70.82
C THR A 7 -47.67 -5.01 69.65
N GLY A 8 -46.52 -5.68 69.81
CA GLY A 8 -45.52 -5.79 68.73
C GLY A 8 -46.06 -6.47 67.45
N GLN A 9 -47.18 -7.19 67.55
CA GLN A 9 -47.90 -7.73 66.40
C GLN A 9 -48.60 -6.63 65.59
N ASP A 10 -49.22 -5.64 66.23
CA ASP A 10 -49.84 -4.50 65.54
C ASP A 10 -48.81 -3.67 64.77
N LEU A 11 -47.58 -3.53 65.30
CA LEU A 11 -46.51 -2.78 64.63
C LEU A 11 -45.91 -3.54 63.43
N VAL A 12 -45.88 -4.87 63.48
CA VAL A 12 -45.42 -5.71 62.36
C VAL A 12 -46.48 -5.77 61.26
N GLU A 13 -47.75 -5.83 61.63
CA GLU A 13 -48.87 -5.82 60.69
C GLU A 13 -49.03 -4.44 60.03
N GLU A 14 -48.80 -3.34 60.77
CA GLU A 14 -48.75 -1.96 60.24
C GLU A 14 -47.51 -1.74 59.35
N ALA A 15 -46.38 -2.39 59.61
CA ALA A 15 -45.20 -2.38 58.74
C ALA A 15 -45.40 -3.19 57.44
N LEU A 16 -46.06 -4.35 57.52
CA LEU A 16 -46.43 -5.17 56.36
C LEU A 16 -47.52 -4.52 55.50
N ALA A 17 -48.48 -3.82 56.11
CA ALA A 17 -49.53 -3.10 55.41
C ALA A 17 -49.06 -1.76 54.80
N SER A 18 -47.99 -1.15 55.35
CA SER A 18 -47.34 0.03 54.76
C SER A 18 -46.27 -0.32 53.72
N THR A 19 -45.92 -1.59 53.59
CA THR A 19 -45.14 -2.08 52.45
C THR A 19 -46.12 -2.26 51.29
N ASP A 20 -46.29 -1.19 50.53
CA ASP A 20 -47.17 -1.07 49.36
C ASP A 20 -47.03 -2.29 48.43
N SER A 21 -47.92 -3.26 48.62
CA SER A 21 -47.81 -4.59 48.01
C SER A 21 -48.02 -4.54 46.50
N GLY A 22 -48.64 -3.46 46.00
CA GLY A 22 -48.81 -3.20 44.57
C GLY A 22 -47.50 -2.82 43.88
N VAL A 23 -46.63 -2.04 44.54
CA VAL A 23 -45.37 -1.56 43.96
C VAL A 23 -44.31 -2.67 43.91
N ALA A 24 -44.25 -3.51 44.96
CA ALA A 24 -43.33 -4.66 44.98
C ALA A 24 -43.72 -5.76 43.99
N LEU A 25 -45.02 -5.99 43.74
CA LEU A 25 -45.47 -6.97 42.75
C LEU A 25 -45.21 -6.52 41.31
N ASP A 26 -45.37 -5.22 41.01
CA ASP A 26 -45.12 -4.67 39.67
C ASP A 26 -43.61 -4.72 39.32
N GLU A 27 -42.72 -4.38 40.27
CA GLU A 27 -41.27 -4.52 40.09
C GLU A 27 -40.83 -5.98 39.85
N ILE A 28 -41.46 -6.95 40.53
CA ILE A 28 -41.15 -8.37 40.33
C ILE A 28 -41.59 -8.82 38.93
N VAL A 29 -42.77 -8.41 38.48
CA VAL A 29 -43.28 -8.76 37.13
C VAL A 29 -42.45 -8.11 36.04
N GLU A 30 -42.02 -6.84 36.19
CA GLU A 30 -41.10 -6.21 35.25
C GLU A 30 -39.72 -6.89 35.24
N SER A 31 -39.21 -7.30 36.40
CA SER A 31 -37.96 -8.04 36.53
C SER A 31 -38.04 -9.41 35.83
N ASP A 32 -39.13 -10.15 35.98
CA ASP A 32 -39.35 -11.44 35.32
C ASP A 32 -39.44 -11.29 33.79
N ASN A 33 -40.20 -10.30 33.30
CA ASN A 33 -40.29 -10.01 31.87
C ASN A 33 -38.94 -9.59 31.26
N LEU A 34 -38.15 -8.83 32.02
CA LEU A 34 -36.79 -8.46 31.63
C LEU A 34 -35.87 -9.67 31.60
N ALA A 35 -35.94 -10.55 32.60
CA ALA A 35 -35.17 -11.79 32.65
C ALA A 35 -35.49 -12.73 31.47
N ASP A 36 -36.76 -12.89 31.13
CA ASP A 36 -37.19 -13.68 29.96
C ASP A 36 -36.69 -13.07 28.65
N SER A 37 -36.77 -11.75 28.52
CA SER A 37 -36.27 -11.02 27.35
C SER A 37 -34.75 -11.16 27.18
N LEU A 38 -34.01 -11.07 28.30
CA LEU A 38 -32.55 -11.27 28.31
C LEU A 38 -32.18 -12.70 27.93
N THR A 39 -32.91 -13.69 28.44
CA THR A 39 -32.67 -15.11 28.13
C THR A 39 -32.93 -15.39 26.64
N HIS A 40 -34.01 -14.84 26.08
CA HIS A 40 -34.31 -14.95 24.66
C HIS A 40 -33.23 -14.29 23.79
N LEU A 41 -32.82 -13.06 24.15
CA LEU A 41 -31.77 -12.33 23.44
C LEU A 41 -30.44 -13.09 23.49
N GLN A 42 -30.08 -13.64 24.65
CA GLN A 42 -28.88 -14.44 24.81
C GLN A 42 -28.89 -15.67 23.91
N SER A 43 -30.02 -16.38 23.80
CA SER A 43 -30.17 -17.52 22.88
C SER A 43 -30.00 -17.12 21.41
N VAL A 44 -30.55 -15.98 21.00
CA VAL A 44 -30.39 -15.46 19.63
C VAL A 44 -28.94 -15.05 19.36
N ILE A 45 -28.29 -14.36 20.30
CA ILE A 45 -26.88 -13.97 20.20
C ILE A 45 -25.99 -15.21 20.07
N GLU A 46 -26.20 -16.21 20.93
CA GLU A 46 -25.42 -17.45 20.91
C GLU A 46 -25.59 -18.20 19.59
N ARG A 47 -26.83 -18.38 19.12
CA ARG A 47 -27.10 -19.01 17.82
C ARG A 47 -26.40 -18.29 16.69
N ASN A 48 -26.52 -16.96 16.63
CA ASN A 48 -25.92 -16.16 15.58
C ASN A 48 -24.38 -16.16 15.65
N ALA A 49 -23.80 -16.19 16.85
CA ALA A 49 -22.35 -16.30 17.04
C ALA A 49 -21.81 -17.63 16.51
N LEU A 50 -22.47 -18.74 16.86
CA LEU A 50 -22.11 -20.08 16.37
C LEU A 50 -22.27 -20.19 14.84
N GLU A 51 -23.33 -19.61 14.28
CA GLU A 51 -23.54 -19.58 12.84
C GLU A 51 -22.48 -18.74 12.13
N SER A 52 -22.09 -17.60 12.71
CA SER A 52 -21.01 -16.77 12.19
C SER A 52 -19.66 -17.50 12.18
N GLU A 53 -19.33 -18.23 13.24
CA GLU A 53 -18.11 -19.05 13.28
C GLU A 53 -18.11 -20.14 12.20
N LYS A 54 -19.26 -20.82 12.03
CA LYS A 54 -19.41 -21.83 10.98
C LYS A 54 -19.24 -21.24 9.58
N ILE A 55 -19.88 -20.10 9.30
CA ILE A 55 -19.73 -19.40 8.01
C ILE A 55 -18.26 -18.99 7.79
N ALA A 56 -17.57 -18.51 8.82
CA ALA A 56 -16.16 -18.14 8.72
C ALA A 56 -15.27 -19.35 8.39
N ALA A 57 -15.51 -20.50 9.01
CA ALA A 57 -14.81 -21.75 8.72
C ALA A 57 -15.08 -22.23 7.29
N ASP A 58 -16.34 -22.22 6.86
CA ASP A 58 -16.73 -22.61 5.50
C ASP A 58 -16.10 -21.69 4.44
N LEU A 59 -16.09 -20.37 4.67
CA LEU A 59 -15.42 -19.42 3.79
C LEU A 59 -13.93 -19.69 3.66
N LYS A 60 -13.24 -20.04 4.76
CA LYS A 60 -11.83 -20.39 4.74
C LYS A 60 -11.60 -21.64 3.87
N LEU A 61 -12.41 -22.68 4.06
CA LEU A 61 -12.32 -23.92 3.30
C LEU A 61 -12.60 -23.67 1.81
N LYS A 62 -13.62 -22.88 1.47
CA LYS A 62 -13.92 -22.54 0.07
C LYS A 62 -12.80 -21.75 -0.60
N ARG A 63 -12.17 -20.81 0.11
CA ARG A 63 -10.99 -20.07 -0.41
C ARG A 63 -9.81 -20.99 -0.67
N GLU A 64 -9.54 -21.92 0.25
CA GLU A 64 -8.47 -22.92 0.09
C GLU A 64 -8.76 -23.88 -1.07
N SER A 65 -9.99 -24.36 -1.18
CA SER A 65 -10.43 -25.18 -2.32
C SER A 65 -10.29 -24.43 -3.65
N LEU A 66 -10.67 -23.15 -3.70
CA LEU A 66 -10.52 -22.33 -4.90
C LEU A 66 -9.04 -22.17 -5.28
N ARG A 67 -8.16 -21.92 -4.29
CA ARG A 67 -6.72 -21.82 -4.51
C ARG A 67 -6.15 -23.14 -5.06
N SER A 68 -6.55 -24.26 -4.46
CA SER A 68 -6.17 -25.61 -4.88
C SER A 68 -6.59 -25.93 -6.32
N VAL A 69 -7.74 -25.43 -6.80
CA VAL A 69 -8.16 -25.59 -8.19
C VAL A 69 -7.15 -24.96 -9.16
N TYR A 70 -6.64 -23.77 -8.84
CA TYR A 70 -5.64 -23.12 -9.69
C TYR A 70 -4.26 -23.78 -9.57
N GLU A 71 -3.82 -24.11 -8.37
CA GLU A 71 -2.50 -24.72 -8.13
C GLU A 71 -2.37 -26.12 -8.75
N ASN A 72 -3.47 -26.87 -8.85
CA ASN A 72 -3.49 -28.21 -9.43
C ASN A 72 -3.93 -28.25 -10.89
N ASP A 73 -4.28 -27.12 -11.50
CA ASP A 73 -4.67 -27.10 -12.91
C ASP A 73 -3.43 -27.28 -13.80
N ALA A 74 -3.32 -28.49 -14.37
CA ALA A 74 -2.18 -28.85 -15.22
C ALA A 74 -2.07 -27.99 -16.49
N ARG A 75 -3.18 -27.40 -16.98
CA ARG A 75 -3.14 -26.54 -18.16
C ARG A 75 -2.55 -25.18 -17.82
N LEU A 76 -2.95 -24.59 -16.69
CA LEU A 76 -2.40 -23.33 -16.20
C LEU A 76 -0.91 -23.48 -15.92
N SER A 77 -0.49 -24.53 -15.19
CA SER A 77 0.92 -24.80 -14.94
C SER A 77 1.72 -24.95 -16.23
N ALA A 78 1.21 -25.68 -17.23
CA ALA A 78 1.90 -25.85 -18.52
C ALA A 78 2.05 -24.52 -19.29
N VAL A 79 1.03 -23.65 -19.25
CA VAL A 79 1.10 -22.32 -19.89
C VAL A 79 2.07 -21.40 -19.15
N GLU A 80 2.10 -21.45 -17.82
CA GLU A 80 3.07 -20.69 -17.01
C GLU A 80 4.51 -21.14 -17.29
N ASP A 81 4.75 -22.44 -17.37
CA ASP A 81 6.05 -23.00 -17.72
C ASP A 81 6.49 -22.59 -19.13
N GLU A 82 5.58 -22.66 -20.12
CA GLU A 82 5.86 -22.21 -21.49
C GLU A 82 6.18 -20.71 -21.54
N ALA A 83 5.45 -19.89 -20.78
CA ALA A 83 5.70 -18.45 -20.67
C ALA A 83 7.08 -18.16 -20.04
N GLN A 84 7.45 -18.90 -18.99
CA GLN A 84 8.77 -18.78 -18.38
C GLN A 84 9.89 -19.19 -19.35
N GLN A 85 9.73 -20.30 -20.08
CA GLN A 85 10.69 -20.74 -21.09
C GLN A 85 10.85 -19.71 -22.20
N LYS A 86 9.75 -19.20 -22.75
CA LYS A 86 9.78 -18.13 -23.77
C LYS A 86 10.46 -16.87 -23.26
N SER A 87 10.22 -16.49 -22.00
CA SER A 87 10.88 -15.34 -21.37
C SER A 87 12.40 -15.54 -21.26
N GLN A 88 12.85 -16.75 -20.89
CA GLN A 88 14.27 -17.09 -20.87
C GLN A 88 14.89 -17.04 -22.27
N LEU A 89 14.24 -17.63 -23.28
CA LEU A 89 14.70 -17.58 -24.67
C LEU A 89 14.85 -16.15 -25.19
N VAL A 90 13.90 -15.26 -24.88
CA VAL A 90 13.98 -13.84 -25.25
C VAL A 90 15.19 -13.16 -24.59
N LYS A 91 15.49 -13.48 -23.34
CA LYS A 91 16.67 -12.94 -22.64
C LYS A 91 17.96 -13.43 -23.27
N GLU A 92 18.06 -14.72 -23.58
CA GLU A 92 19.21 -15.32 -24.25
C GLU A 92 19.45 -14.73 -25.63
N GLU A 93 18.39 -14.58 -26.42
CA GLU A 93 18.45 -13.98 -27.76
C GLU A 93 18.88 -12.51 -27.72
N LYS A 94 18.38 -11.74 -26.75
CA LYS A 94 18.86 -10.38 -26.51
C LYS A 94 20.33 -10.37 -26.14
N ALA A 95 20.78 -11.25 -25.24
CA ALA A 95 22.18 -11.35 -24.87
C ALA A 95 23.06 -11.72 -26.08
N ARG A 96 22.61 -12.65 -26.93
CA ARG A 96 23.30 -13.02 -28.18
C ARG A 96 23.41 -11.84 -29.14
N LEU A 97 22.32 -11.11 -29.37
CA LEU A 97 22.33 -9.91 -30.23
C LEU A 97 23.26 -8.83 -29.69
N LEU A 98 23.30 -8.65 -28.37
CA LEU A 98 24.21 -7.70 -27.71
C LEU A 98 25.68 -8.09 -27.83
N ALA A 99 25.97 -9.39 -27.82
CA ALA A 99 27.31 -9.94 -28.02
C ALA A 99 27.69 -10.08 -29.51
N SER A 100 26.75 -9.85 -30.43
CA SER A 100 27.02 -9.99 -31.86
C SER A 100 28.10 -8.99 -32.32
N PRO A 101 28.97 -9.37 -33.26
CA PRO A 101 30.05 -8.50 -33.72
C PRO A 101 29.55 -7.16 -34.27
N GLN A 102 28.38 -7.14 -34.92
CA GLN A 102 27.77 -5.92 -35.44
C GLN A 102 27.38 -4.96 -34.30
N THR A 103 26.70 -5.45 -33.27
CA THR A 103 26.30 -4.62 -32.12
C THR A 103 27.52 -4.12 -31.35
N VAL A 104 28.54 -4.96 -31.17
CA VAL A 104 29.80 -4.56 -30.53
C VAL A 104 30.49 -3.47 -31.34
N ALA A 105 30.61 -3.63 -32.67
CA ALA A 105 31.21 -2.63 -33.55
C ALA A 105 30.47 -1.29 -33.49
N ILE A 106 29.14 -1.31 -33.52
CA ILE A 106 28.32 -0.09 -33.39
C ILE A 106 28.57 0.59 -32.04
N ARG A 107 28.60 -0.16 -30.94
CA ARG A 107 28.87 0.40 -29.60
C ARG A 107 30.25 1.02 -29.50
N THR A 108 31.26 0.36 -30.04
CA THR A 108 32.63 0.89 -30.09
C THR A 108 32.67 2.19 -30.89
N SER A 109 32.02 2.22 -32.06
CA SER A 109 31.93 3.44 -32.89
C SER A 109 31.21 4.57 -32.16
N ILE A 110 30.11 4.29 -31.45
CA ILE A 110 29.41 5.30 -30.63
C ILE A 110 30.34 5.84 -29.54
N ALA A 111 31.08 4.97 -28.84
CA ALA A 111 32.00 5.38 -27.79
C ALA A 111 33.13 6.26 -28.35
N GLU A 112 33.69 5.89 -29.50
CA GLU A 112 34.73 6.64 -30.19
C GLU A 112 34.23 8.02 -30.64
N LEU A 113 33.09 8.08 -31.33
CA LEU A 113 32.48 9.36 -31.76
C LEU A 113 32.15 10.27 -30.58
N THR A 114 31.74 9.68 -29.45
CA THR A 114 31.47 10.44 -28.22
C THR A 114 32.77 11.02 -27.64
N ALA A 115 33.87 10.26 -27.64
CA ALA A 115 35.17 10.73 -27.20
C ALA A 115 35.70 11.83 -28.12
N GLN A 116 35.64 11.64 -29.44
CA GLN A 116 36.04 12.63 -30.45
C GLN A 116 35.24 13.93 -30.30
N LYS A 117 33.92 13.82 -30.12
CA LYS A 117 33.05 14.99 -29.88
C LYS A 117 33.51 15.77 -28.65
N LYS A 118 33.79 15.09 -27.54
CA LYS A 118 34.22 15.73 -26.29
C LYS A 118 35.56 16.45 -26.46
N GLU A 119 36.53 15.83 -27.13
CA GLU A 119 37.82 16.43 -27.43
C GLU A 119 37.69 17.67 -28.32
N LEU A 120 36.80 17.61 -29.32
CA LEU A 120 36.51 18.76 -30.19
C LEU A 120 35.83 19.88 -29.41
N GLU A 121 34.88 19.57 -28.53
CA GLU A 121 34.22 20.55 -27.65
C GLU A 121 35.21 21.21 -26.69
N GLU A 122 36.16 20.46 -26.11
CA GLU A 122 37.21 21.00 -25.26
C GLU A 122 38.15 21.94 -26.03
N THR A 123 38.59 21.50 -27.22
CA THR A 123 39.40 22.32 -28.13
C THR A 123 38.67 23.60 -28.55
N LEU A 124 37.41 23.48 -28.96
CA LEU A 124 36.57 24.61 -29.35
C LEU A 124 36.37 25.59 -28.19
N SER A 125 36.09 25.08 -26.99
CA SER A 125 35.96 25.90 -25.78
C SER A 125 37.22 26.71 -25.50
N ASN A 126 38.40 26.09 -25.61
CA ASN A 126 39.68 26.78 -25.46
C ASN A 126 39.87 27.87 -26.52
N HIS A 127 39.51 27.60 -27.78
CA HIS A 127 39.58 28.58 -28.86
C HIS A 127 38.61 29.75 -28.67
N LEU A 128 37.37 29.48 -28.27
CA LEU A 128 36.36 30.49 -27.98
C LEU A 128 36.77 31.37 -26.79
N LEU A 129 37.38 30.79 -25.76
CA LEU A 129 37.93 31.55 -24.64
C LEU A 129 39.07 32.48 -25.09
N ASN A 130 40.00 31.97 -25.90
CA ASN A 130 41.10 32.77 -26.45
C ASN A 130 40.57 33.89 -27.36
N TYR A 131 39.58 33.60 -28.20
CA TYR A 131 38.93 34.58 -29.06
C TYR A 131 38.27 35.69 -28.24
N PHE A 132 37.55 35.33 -27.16
CA PHE A 132 36.98 36.30 -26.24
C PHE A 132 38.05 37.16 -25.56
N GLN A 133 39.17 36.57 -25.14
CA GLN A 133 40.28 37.33 -24.53
C GLN A 133 40.92 38.34 -25.51
N LEU A 134 40.98 38.02 -26.80
CA LEU A 134 41.57 38.89 -27.82
C LEU A 134 40.61 39.98 -28.31
N THR A 135 39.33 39.66 -28.46
CA THR A 135 38.35 40.55 -29.13
C THR A 135 37.34 41.16 -28.17
N ASN A 136 37.20 40.63 -26.96
CA ASN A 136 36.07 40.87 -26.03
C ASN A 136 34.68 40.63 -26.66
N SER A 137 34.61 39.96 -27.81
CA SER A 137 33.35 39.58 -28.45
C SER A 137 32.91 38.18 -28.03
N LYS A 138 31.61 38.03 -27.81
CA LYS A 138 30.95 36.74 -27.54
C LYS A 138 30.23 36.16 -28.77
N SER A 139 30.44 36.77 -29.93
CA SER A 139 29.93 36.27 -31.20
C SER A 139 31.04 36.18 -32.24
N PHE A 140 30.90 35.19 -33.13
CA PHE A 140 31.74 35.01 -34.30
C PHE A 140 30.87 34.68 -35.52
N ASP A 141 31.35 35.09 -36.69
CA ASP A 141 30.65 34.83 -37.96
C ASP A 141 31.19 33.55 -38.58
N THR A 142 30.29 32.75 -39.15
CA THR A 142 30.63 31.53 -39.88
C THR A 142 30.89 31.86 -41.36
N SER A 143 31.57 30.94 -42.05
CA SER A 143 31.80 31.05 -43.50
C SER A 143 30.51 31.14 -44.32
N ASP A 144 29.40 30.67 -43.75
CA ASP A 144 28.09 30.65 -44.40
C ASP A 144 27.31 31.97 -44.19
N GLY A 145 27.89 32.93 -43.46
CA GLY A 145 27.30 34.23 -43.18
C GLY A 145 26.39 34.27 -41.95
N ASP A 146 26.33 33.18 -41.18
CA ASP A 146 25.59 33.14 -39.92
C ASP A 146 26.44 33.66 -38.76
N GLN A 147 25.82 34.39 -37.84
CA GLN A 147 26.47 34.81 -36.61
C GLN A 147 26.11 33.86 -35.46
N TRP A 148 27.13 33.29 -34.82
CA TRP A 148 26.96 32.38 -33.70
C TRP A 148 27.39 33.07 -32.39
N GLU A 149 26.58 32.94 -31.35
CA GLU A 149 26.87 33.48 -30.02
C GLU A 149 27.31 32.36 -29.07
N PHE A 150 28.30 32.63 -28.20
CA PHE A 150 28.79 31.70 -27.20
C PHE A 150 28.90 32.36 -25.81
N SER A 151 28.71 31.55 -24.76
CA SER A 151 28.83 32.01 -23.38
C SER A 151 30.08 31.47 -22.71
N VAL A 152 30.84 32.34 -22.04
CA VAL A 152 31.96 31.95 -21.17
C VAL A 152 31.44 31.84 -19.74
N ALA A 153 31.37 30.62 -19.20
CA ALA A 153 30.93 30.35 -17.83
C ALA A 153 32.06 29.69 -17.02
N ALA A 154 32.48 30.33 -15.93
CA ALA A 154 33.38 29.73 -14.95
C ALA A 154 32.57 29.19 -13.76
N LYS A 155 32.79 27.94 -13.36
CA LYS A 155 32.11 27.32 -12.22
C LYS A 155 33.10 26.95 -11.11
N VAL A 156 32.90 27.48 -9.91
CA VAL A 156 33.67 27.11 -8.72
C VAL A 156 33.19 25.74 -8.21
N LYS A 157 34.12 24.79 -8.00
CA LYS A 157 33.80 23.51 -7.37
C LYS A 157 33.74 23.68 -5.84
N THR A 158 32.81 22.98 -5.20
CA THR A 158 32.65 22.99 -3.74
C THR A 158 33.90 22.44 -3.05
N ARG A 159 34.37 23.14 -1.99
CA ARG A 159 35.52 22.73 -1.18
C ARG A 159 35.25 21.35 -0.56
N LYS A 160 36.08 20.35 -0.85
CA LYS A 160 36.03 19.06 -0.13
C LYS A 160 36.39 19.32 1.34
N LYS A 161 35.52 18.90 2.25
CA LYS A 161 35.81 18.80 3.70
C LYS A 161 36.68 17.58 3.95
#